data_AF-A0A4V3T2J8-F1
#
_entry.id   AF-A0A4V3T2J8-F1
#
_cell.length_a   1.000
_cell.length_b   1.000
_cell.length_c   1.000
_cell.angle_alpha   90.00
_cell.angle_beta   90.00
_cell.angle_gamma   90.00
#
_symmetry.space_group_name_H-M   'P 1'
#
loop_
_entity.id
_entity.type
_entity.pdbx_description
1 polymer ?
#
loop_
_entity_poly.entity_id
_entity_poly.type
_entity_poly.pdbx_seq_one_letter_code
_entity_poly.pdbx_strand_id
1 'polypeptide(L)'
;MTKVLEAIAALSAIEDDVACTSAVSEVLRRWPDLGSELRQLREKRVNALRAEQRTWPEIAAIIGDVTPERAQQISKGLSGATRKKAAAKKAAEAQPKE
;
A
#
# COMPACT_ATOMS: atom_id res chain seq x y z
N MET A 1 -1.58 -7.80 17.47
CA MET A 1 -2.70 -7.11 16.80
C MET A 1 -2.20 -5.75 16.34
N THR A 2 -2.52 -5.27 15.14
CA THR A 2 -2.12 -3.92 14.71
C THR A 2 -3.12 -2.89 15.27
N LYS A 3 -2.67 -1.68 15.60
CA LYS A 3 -3.53 -0.58 16.08
C LYS A 3 -4.72 -0.28 15.15
N VAL A 4 -4.57 -0.58 13.86
CA VAL A 4 -5.64 -0.47 12.87
C VAL A 4 -6.76 -1.49 13.13
N LEU A 5 -6.42 -2.73 13.49
CA LEU A 5 -7.42 -3.75 13.85
C LEU A 5 -8.16 -3.39 15.13
N GLU A 6 -7.45 -2.78 16.09
CA GLU A 6 -8.07 -2.27 17.33
C GLU A 6 -9.04 -1.11 17.03
N ALA A 7 -8.67 -0.20 16.13
CA ALA A 7 -9.55 0.88 15.69
C ALA A 7 -10.80 0.35 14.96
N ILE A 8 -10.66 -0.70 14.15
CA ILE A 8 -11.81 -1.36 13.50
C ILE A 8 -12.72 -2.00 14.55
N ALA A 9 -12.16 -2.69 15.55
CA ALA A 9 -12.94 -3.25 16.64
C ALA A 9 -13.67 -2.16 17.44
N ALA A 10 -13.03 -1.02 17.68
CA ALA A 10 -13.65 0.12 18.37
C ALA A 10 -14.81 0.72 17.58
N LEU A 11 -14.71 0.81 16.25
CA LEU A 11 -15.82 1.25 15.39
C LEU A 11 -17.00 0.28 15.46
N SER A 12 -16.72 -1.03 15.46
CA SER A 12 -17.76 -2.06 15.59
C SER A 12 -18.43 -2.09 16.97
N ALA A 13 -17.83 -1.49 17.99
CA ALA A 13 -18.37 -1.42 19.34
C ALA A 13 -19.32 -0.21 19.55
N ILE A 14 -19.50 0.64 18.53
CA ILE A 14 -20.45 1.76 18.58
C ILE A 14 -21.86 1.18 18.43
N GLU A 15 -22.69 1.33 19.48
CA GLU A 15 -24.08 0.83 19.49
C GLU A 15 -25.04 1.63 18.60
N ASP A 16 -24.75 2.92 18.37
CA ASP A 16 -25.57 3.78 17.51
C ASP A 16 -25.22 3.58 16.03
N ASP A 17 -26.13 2.98 15.26
CA ASP A 17 -25.95 2.68 13.84
C ASP A 17 -25.61 3.92 12.99
N VAL A 18 -26.17 5.08 13.35
CA VAL A 18 -25.96 6.34 12.62
C VAL A 18 -24.53 6.86 12.85
N ALA A 19 -24.08 6.89 14.10
CA ALA A 19 -22.72 7.28 14.48
C ALA A 19 -21.68 6.30 13.94
N CYS A 20 -21.95 4.99 14.02
CA CYS A 20 -21.08 3.95 13.48
C CYS A 20 -20.91 4.12 11.96
N THR A 21 -22.02 4.23 11.23
CA THR A 21 -22.01 4.39 9.77
C THR A 21 -21.29 5.68 9.36
N SER A 22 -21.51 6.78 10.08
CA SER A 22 -20.84 8.06 9.82
C SER A 22 -19.32 7.96 10.01
N ALA A 23 -18.88 7.40 11.14
CA ALA A 23 -17.47 7.23 11.46
C ALA A 23 -16.76 6.30 10.47
N VAL A 24 -17.37 5.15 10.15
CA VAL A 24 -16.84 4.23 9.14
C VAL A 24 -16.76 4.89 7.77
N SER A 25 -17.79 5.65 7.37
CA SER A 25 -17.80 6.37 6.08
C SER A 25 -16.73 7.44 5.98
N GLU A 26 -16.36 8.09 7.08
CA GLU A 26 -15.23 9.03 7.11
C GLU A 26 -13.89 8.31 6.92
N VAL A 27 -13.69 7.19 7.62
CA VAL A 27 -12.48 6.36 7.47
C VAL A 27 -12.36 5.84 6.04
N LEU A 28 -13.45 5.34 5.45
CA LEU A 28 -13.46 4.86 4.07
C LEU A 28 -13.15 5.96 3.05
N ARG A 29 -13.62 7.19 3.28
CA ARG A 29 -13.28 8.36 2.44
C ARG A 29 -11.79 8.70 2.48
N ARG A 30 -11.14 8.57 3.64
CA ARG A 30 -9.71 8.84 3.83
C ARG A 30 -8.80 7.66 3.54
N TRP A 31 -9.36 6.46 3.44
CA TRP A 31 -8.64 5.22 3.15
C TRP A 31 -7.72 5.28 1.92
N PRO A 32 -8.11 5.87 0.76
CA PRO A 32 -7.19 5.97 -0.38
C PRO A 32 -5.90 6.75 -0.06
N ASP A 33 -6.00 7.84 0.69
CA ASP A 33 -4.85 8.62 1.15
C ASP A 33 -4.02 7.86 2.20
N LEU A 34 -4.68 7.36 3.25
CA LEU A 34 -4.03 6.58 4.31
C LEU A 34 -3.33 5.33 3.75
N GLY A 35 -3.97 4.63 2.82
CA GLY A 35 -3.40 3.48 2.13
C GLY A 35 -2.20 3.85 1.26
N SER A 36 -2.19 5.06 0.70
CA SER A 36 -1.05 5.59 -0.06
C SER A 36 0.11 5.95 0.87
N GLU A 37 -0.15 6.60 2.00
CA GLU A 37 0.87 6.89 3.03
C GLU A 37 1.49 5.61 3.60
N LEU A 38 0.68 4.59 3.91
CA LEU A 38 1.19 3.29 4.38
C LEU A 38 2.11 2.62 3.35
N ARG A 39 1.79 2.73 2.05
CA ARG A 39 2.64 2.21 0.98
C ARG A 39 3.96 2.98 0.86
N GLN A 40 3.92 4.31 0.94
CA GLN A 40 5.13 5.14 0.92
C GLN A 40 6.00 4.86 2.14
N LEU A 41 5.40 4.71 3.33
CA LEU A 41 6.11 4.33 4.54
C LEU A 41 6.80 2.97 4.36
N ARG A 42 6.11 1.98 3.79
CA ARG A 42 6.69 0.67 3.49
C ARG A 42 7.86 0.78 2.52
N GLU A 43 7.73 1.54 1.43
CA GLU A 43 8.82 1.81 0.48
C GLU A 43 10.04 2.42 1.20
N LYS A 44 9.82 3.47 1.99
CA LYS A 44 10.89 4.15 2.75
C LYS A 44 11.63 3.19 3.68
N ARG A 45 10.90 2.31 4.38
CA ARG A 45 11.51 1.31 5.28
C ARG A 45 12.27 0.23 4.51
N VAL A 46 11.77 -0.22 3.37
CA VAL A 46 12.50 -1.16 2.49
C VAL A 46 13.79 -0.55 1.97
N ASN A 47 13.76 0.72 1.58
CA ASN A 47 14.95 1.44 1.12
C ASN A 47 15.96 1.63 2.26
N ALA A 48 15.51 1.91 3.48
CA ALA A 48 16.39 1.96 4.65
C ALA A 48 17.07 0.60 4.91
N LEU A 49 16.33 -0.51 4.88
CA LEU A 49 16.89 -1.85 5.06
C LEU A 49 17.94 -2.18 3.98
N ARG A 50 17.72 -1.73 2.74
CA ARG A 50 18.73 -1.87 1.67
C ARG A 50 19.98 -1.03 1.92
N ALA A 51 19.84 0.17 2.48
CA ALA A 51 20.98 1.00 2.87
C ALA A 51 21.79 0.34 4.00
N GLU A 52 21.15 -0.44 4.87
CA GLU A 52 21.78 -1.29 5.88
C GLU A 52 22.42 -2.57 5.29
N GLN A 53 22.57 -2.67 3.97
CA GLN A 53 23.17 -3.79 3.23
C GLN A 53 22.40 -5.13 3.36
N ARG A 54 21.16 -5.14 3.85
CA ARG A 54 20.31 -6.34 3.87
C ARG A 54 20.04 -6.83 2.44
N THR A 55 20.06 -8.14 2.23
CA THR A 55 19.73 -8.74 0.93
C THR A 55 18.22 -8.71 0.67
N TRP A 56 17.81 -8.76 -0.61
CA TRP A 56 16.38 -8.82 -0.97
C TRP A 56 15.63 -10.01 -0.36
N PRO A 57 16.21 -11.22 -0.26
CA PRO A 57 15.59 -12.35 0.46
C PRO A 57 15.36 -12.07 1.94
N GLU A 58 16.32 -11.44 2.64
CA GLU A 58 16.14 -11.06 4.05
C GLU A 58 15.03 -10.03 4.21
N ILE A 59 15.02 -9.01 3.35
CA ILE A 59 13.97 -7.99 3.35
C ILE A 59 12.60 -8.61 3.08
N ALA A 60 12.52 -9.54 2.14
CA ALA A 60 11.30 -10.29 1.85
C ALA A 60 10.81 -11.09 3.06
N ALA A 61 11.73 -11.75 3.78
CA ALA A 61 11.42 -12.45 5.02
C ALA A 61 10.92 -11.50 6.13
N ILE A 62 11.52 -10.31 6.26
CA ILE A 62 11.10 -9.28 7.24
C ILE A 62 9.70 -8.75 6.93
N ILE A 63 9.42 -8.49 5.65
CA ILE A 63 8.12 -7.96 5.21
C ILE A 63 7.00 -8.99 5.41
N GLY A 64 7.33 -10.28 5.30
CA GLY A 64 6.38 -11.38 5.39
C GLY A 64 5.61 -11.61 4.10
N ASP A 65 5.50 -12.89 3.71
CA ASP A 65 4.69 -13.38 2.58
C ASP A 65 4.91 -12.62 1.25
N VAL A 66 6.15 -12.22 0.96
CA VAL A 66 6.51 -11.61 -0.31
C VAL A 66 7.76 -12.24 -0.89
N THR A 67 7.86 -12.30 -2.22
CA THR A 67 9.08 -12.75 -2.90
C THR A 67 10.16 -11.66 -2.87
N PRO A 68 11.45 -12.01 -3.02
CA PRO A 68 12.54 -11.03 -3.15
C PRO A 68 12.33 -10.05 -4.31
N GLU A 69 11.75 -10.52 -5.42
CA GLU A 69 11.36 -9.66 -6.54
C GLU A 69 10.29 -8.65 -6.15
N ARG A 70 9.31 -9.07 -5.32
CA ARG A 70 8.28 -8.17 -4.82
C ARG A 70 8.88 -7.13 -3.88
N ALA A 71 9.83 -7.50 -3.02
CA ALA A 71 10.58 -6.55 -2.20
C ALA A 71 11.34 -5.52 -3.06
N GLN A 72 11.95 -5.94 -4.16
CA GLN A 72 12.59 -5.02 -5.12
C GLN A 72 11.59 -4.12 -5.86
N GLN A 73 10.37 -4.60 -6.13
CA GLN A 73 9.34 -3.75 -6.73
C GLN A 73 8.81 -2.70 -5.73
N ILE A 74 8.74 -3.06 -4.45
CA ILE A 74 8.32 -2.16 -3.38
C ILE A 74 9.34 -1.02 -3.20
N SER A 75 10.64 -1.30 -3.27
CA SER A 75 11.68 -0.26 -3.18
C SER A 75 11.59 0.79 -4.30
N LYS A 76 11.08 0.38 -5.47
CA LYS A 76 10.88 1.23 -6.65
C LYS A 76 9.52 1.93 -6.68
N GLY A 77 8.69 1.81 -5.64
CA GLY A 77 7.33 2.36 -5.60
C GLY A 77 6.37 1.72 -6.61
N LEU A 78 6.71 0.56 -7.16
CA LEU A 78 5.93 -0.10 -8.19
C LEU A 78 4.77 -0.89 -7.56
N SER A 79 3.63 -0.22 -7.46
CA SER A 79 2.34 -0.84 -7.18
C SER A 79 1.70 -1.41 -8.45
N GLY A 80 0.85 -2.43 -8.32
CA GLY A 80 0.13 -3.02 -9.47
C GLY A 80 -0.69 -1.98 -10.25
N ALA A 81 -1.26 -0.99 -9.57
CA ALA A 81 -1.97 0.14 -10.18
C ALA A 81 -1.03 1.06 -10.98
N THR A 82 0.16 1.38 -10.44
CA THR A 82 1.19 2.16 -11.16
C THR A 82 1.68 1.43 -12.40
N ARG A 83 1.84 0.10 -12.30
CA ARG A 83 2.21 -0.75 -13.45
C ARG A 83 1.13 -0.76 -14.53
N LYS A 84 -0.15 -0.88 -14.15
CA LYS A 84 -1.28 -0.78 -15.10
C LYS A 84 -1.34 0.60 -15.77
N LYS A 85 -1.14 1.70 -15.02
CA LYS A 85 -1.07 3.05 -15.60
C LYS A 85 0.12 3.23 -16.55
N ALA A 86 1.31 2.73 -16.19
CA ALA A 86 2.49 2.81 -17.05
C ALA A 86 2.33 1.98 -18.33
N ALA A 87 1.71 0.79 -18.24
CA ALA A 87 1.40 -0.04 -19.40
C ALA A 87 0.35 0.63 -20.31
N ALA A 88 -0.72 1.20 -19.73
CA ALA A 88 -1.73 1.95 -20.47
C ALA A 88 -1.15 3.18 -21.19
N LYS A 89 -0.23 3.91 -20.53
CA LYS A 89 0.45 5.05 -21.15
C LYS A 89 1.34 4.63 -22.33
N LYS A 90 2.10 3.54 -22.20
CA LYS A 90 2.89 2.99 -23.31
C LYS A 90 2.03 2.51 -24.48
N ALA A 91 0.87 1.91 -24.21
CA ALA A 91 -0.07 1.47 -25.24
C ALA A 91 -0.75 2.66 -25.97
N ALA A 92 -0.94 3.79 -25.29
CA ALA A 92 -1.45 5.02 -25.89
C ALA A 92 -0.41 5.76 -26.74
N GLU A 93 0.88 5.73 -26.34
CA GLU A 93 1.99 6.31 -27.14
C GLU A 93 2.38 5.44 -28.36
N ALA A 94 2.05 4.15 -28.34
CA ALA A 94 2.37 3.21 -29.43
C ALA A 94 1.34 3.20 -30.58
N GLN A 95 0.24 3.96 -30.47
CA GLN A 95 -0.69 4.15 -31.58
C GLN A 95 -0.27 5.41 -32.35
N PRO A 96 0.31 5.28 -33.57
CA PRO A 96 0.61 6.44 -34.40
C PRO A 96 -0.69 7.16 -34.73
N LYS A 97 -0.70 8.49 -34.56
CA LYS A 97 -1.78 9.35 -35.04
C LYS A 97 -1.88 9.17 -36.57
N GLU A 98 -3.02 8.67 -37.03
CA GLU A 98 -3.42 8.71 -38.44
C GLU A 98 -3.55 10.15 -38.96
#